data_AF-A0A956EYG5-F1
#
_entry.id   AF-A0A956EYG5-F1
#
_cell.length_a   1.000
_cell.length_b   1.000
_cell.length_c   1.000
_cell.angle_alpha   90.00
_cell.angle_beta   90.00
_cell.angle_gamma   90.00
#
_symmetry.space_group_name_H-M   'P 1'
#
loop_
_entity.id
_entity.type
_entity.pdbx_description
1 polymer ?
#
loop_
_entity_poly.entity_id
_entity_poly.type
_entity_poly.pdbx_seq_one_letter_code
_entity_poly.pdbx_strand_id
1 'polypeptide(L)'
;RWDAIGTLKSELSIPVLGNGDIWEAEDALRMMRMTGCDGVIVGRGCLGRPWLFRDLAQIFEGKRPENPPNLGQVMAIMLRHAELLASWFGERMAVRSFRKHTTWYTKGFRGSAALRGSFMKIESIEDLRRIASGVDGDQVFPPSAMRVPRGKSSGTQQVALPDGYLDDLEDDTPPGAEAEDATSGG
;
A
#
# COMPACT_ATOMS: atom_id res chain seq x y z
N ARG A 1 -10.91 3.43 14.49
CA ARG A 1 -12.29 3.73 14.92
C ARG A 1 -13.01 4.32 13.71
N TRP A 2 -13.90 3.55 13.07
CA TRP A 2 -14.58 4.00 11.84
C TRP A 2 -15.86 4.80 12.15
N ASP A 3 -16.38 4.72 13.37
CA ASP A 3 -17.53 5.49 13.86
C ASP A 3 -17.39 7.01 13.61
N ALA A 4 -16.19 7.56 13.83
CA ALA A 4 -15.91 8.98 13.58
C ALA A 4 -16.12 9.37 12.09
N ILE A 5 -15.87 8.46 11.15
CA ILE A 5 -16.13 8.70 9.72
C ILE A 5 -17.64 8.83 9.49
N GLY A 6 -18.45 8.00 10.16
CA GLY A 6 -19.91 8.06 10.06
C GLY A 6 -20.48 9.36 10.62
N THR A 7 -19.97 9.81 11.77
CA THR A 7 -20.33 11.13 12.33
C THR A 7 -20.01 12.24 11.34
N LEU A 8 -18.77 12.29 10.83
CA LEU A 8 -18.36 13.30 9.84
C LEU A 8 -19.24 13.26 8.58
N LYS A 9 -19.53 12.06 8.06
CA LYS A 9 -20.38 11.90 6.88
C LYS A 9 -21.81 12.42 7.10
N SER A 10 -22.34 12.30 8.33
CA SER A 10 -23.68 12.80 8.64
C SER A 10 -23.79 14.32 8.69
N GLU A 11 -22.66 15.02 8.86
CA GLU A 11 -22.61 16.48 8.99
C GLU A 11 -22.27 17.20 7.68
N LEU A 12 -21.77 16.47 6.66
CA LEU A 12 -21.27 17.04 5.42
C LEU A 12 -22.09 16.61 4.19
N SER A 13 -22.28 17.55 3.26
CA SER A 13 -22.89 17.30 1.95
C SER A 13 -21.87 16.90 0.87
N ILE A 14 -20.59 17.19 1.10
CA ILE A 14 -19.50 16.82 0.18
C ILE A 14 -19.15 15.32 0.30
N PRO A 15 -18.52 14.72 -0.73
CA PRO A 15 -18.06 13.33 -0.65
C PRO A 15 -17.03 13.12 0.46
N VAL A 16 -17.22 12.07 1.27
CA VAL A 16 -16.31 11.63 2.33
C VAL A 16 -15.75 10.26 1.96
N LEU A 17 -14.42 10.15 1.95
CA LEU A 17 -13.73 8.89 1.71
C LEU A 17 -13.22 8.31 3.01
N GLY A 18 -13.64 7.08 3.33
CA GLY A 18 -13.19 6.38 4.53
C GLY A 18 -11.76 5.84 4.37
N ASN A 19 -10.95 5.94 5.42
CA ASN A 19 -9.58 5.39 5.42
C ASN A 19 -9.31 4.58 6.69
N GLY A 20 -8.48 3.55 6.54
CA GLY A 20 -7.94 2.76 7.65
C GLY A 20 -8.37 1.30 7.61
N ASP A 21 -7.40 0.41 7.84
CA ASP A 21 -7.60 -1.04 8.01
C ASP A 21 -8.41 -1.77 6.92
N ILE A 22 -8.28 -1.32 5.68
CA ILE A 22 -8.75 -2.04 4.48
C ILE A 22 -7.64 -3.00 4.02
N TRP A 23 -7.82 -4.30 4.27
CA TRP A 23 -6.88 -5.36 3.90
C TRP A 23 -7.42 -6.27 2.78
N GLU A 24 -8.75 -6.38 2.71
CA GLU A 24 -9.51 -7.23 1.80
C GLU A 24 -10.70 -6.44 1.24
N ALA A 25 -11.26 -6.89 0.12
CA ALA A 25 -12.34 -6.15 -0.55
C ALA A 25 -13.60 -6.06 0.34
N GLU A 26 -13.86 -7.08 1.15
CA GLU A 26 -14.93 -7.12 2.14
C GLU A 26 -14.77 -6.06 3.24
N ASP A 27 -13.54 -5.68 3.57
CA ASP A 27 -13.29 -4.61 4.55
C ASP A 27 -13.83 -3.27 4.03
N ALA A 28 -13.72 -3.02 2.71
CA ALA A 28 -14.24 -1.80 2.09
C ALA A 28 -15.77 -1.75 2.11
N LEU A 29 -16.44 -2.86 1.76
CA LEU A 29 -17.89 -2.97 1.89
C LEU A 29 -18.35 -2.76 3.33
N ARG A 30 -17.64 -3.36 4.29
CA ARG A 30 -17.95 -3.20 5.72
C ARG A 30 -17.81 -1.73 6.14
N MET A 31 -16.73 -1.05 5.76
CA MET A 31 -16.52 0.36 6.06
C MET A 31 -17.65 1.23 5.49
N MET A 32 -17.98 1.07 4.21
CA MET A 32 -19.02 1.86 3.56
C MET A 32 -20.40 1.61 4.17
N ARG A 33 -20.75 0.35 4.46
CA ARG A 33 -22.02 0.00 5.13
C ARG A 33 -22.12 0.57 6.55
N MET A 34 -21.02 0.56 7.30
CA MET A 34 -21.00 1.04 8.68
C MET A 34 -21.03 2.56 8.79
N THR A 35 -20.43 3.27 7.83
CA THR A 35 -20.17 4.72 7.95
C THR A 35 -20.97 5.56 6.97
N GLY A 36 -21.50 4.97 5.90
CA GLY A 36 -22.14 5.71 4.81
C GLY A 36 -21.17 6.54 3.97
N CYS A 37 -19.85 6.35 4.11
CA CYS A 37 -18.86 7.05 3.28
C CYS A 37 -19.01 6.70 1.80
N ASP A 38 -18.65 7.65 0.92
CA ASP A 38 -18.90 7.56 -0.53
C ASP A 38 -17.83 6.72 -1.25
N GLY A 39 -16.76 6.36 -0.56
CA GLY A 39 -15.69 5.51 -1.06
C GLY A 39 -14.66 5.20 0.01
N VAL A 40 -13.62 4.45 -0.37
CA VAL A 40 -12.53 4.06 0.53
C VAL A 40 -11.17 4.40 -0.04
N ILE A 41 -10.24 4.77 0.85
CA ILE A 41 -8.83 4.95 0.55
C ILE A 41 -8.05 3.77 1.10
N VAL A 42 -7.26 3.12 0.25
CA VAL A 42 -6.43 1.97 0.61
C VAL A 42 -4.97 2.37 0.71
N GLY A 43 -4.39 2.19 1.88
CA GLY A 43 -2.95 2.41 2.13
C GLY A 43 -2.19 1.09 2.23
N ARG A 44 -1.83 0.71 3.46
CA ARG A 44 -0.95 -0.44 3.74
C ARG A 44 -1.42 -1.79 3.16
N GLY A 45 -2.73 -1.97 2.97
CA GLY A 45 -3.32 -3.20 2.44
C GLY A 45 -2.90 -3.55 1.00
N CYS A 46 -2.62 -2.53 0.16
CA CYS A 46 -2.26 -2.75 -1.25
C CYS A 46 -0.75 -2.91 -1.48
N LEU A 47 0.09 -2.64 -0.47
CA LEU A 47 1.55 -2.76 -0.58
C LEU A 47 1.93 -4.21 -0.89
N GLY A 48 2.61 -4.46 -2.00
CA GLY A 48 2.95 -5.81 -2.46
C GLY A 48 1.75 -6.70 -2.82
N ARG A 49 0.54 -6.12 -2.87
CA ARG A 49 -0.73 -6.77 -3.22
C ARG A 49 -1.59 -5.87 -4.12
N PRO A 50 -1.06 -5.39 -5.28
CA PRO A 50 -1.81 -4.47 -6.14
C PRO A 50 -3.10 -5.08 -6.70
N TRP A 51 -3.22 -6.42 -6.73
CA TRP A 51 -4.46 -7.12 -7.10
C TRP A 51 -5.64 -6.86 -6.14
N LEU A 52 -5.40 -6.28 -4.95
CA LEU A 52 -6.49 -5.83 -4.08
C LEU A 52 -7.41 -4.83 -4.81
N PHE A 53 -6.90 -4.03 -5.74
CA PHE A 53 -7.74 -3.11 -6.52
C PHE A 53 -8.65 -3.84 -7.53
N ARG A 54 -8.20 -4.97 -8.09
CA ARG A 54 -9.07 -5.88 -8.86
C ARG A 54 -10.17 -6.43 -7.96
N ASP A 55 -9.80 -6.91 -6.77
CA ASP A 55 -10.75 -7.51 -5.82
C ASP A 55 -11.81 -6.48 -5.39
N LEU A 56 -11.40 -5.24 -5.13
CA LEU A 56 -12.29 -4.11 -4.85
C LEU A 56 -13.23 -3.82 -6.02
N ALA A 57 -12.73 -3.73 -7.25
CA ALA A 57 -13.58 -3.53 -8.42
C ALA A 57 -14.62 -4.65 -8.57
N GLN A 58 -14.19 -5.92 -8.42
CA GLN A 58 -15.09 -7.07 -8.49
C GLN A 58 -16.19 -7.00 -7.43
N ILE A 59 -15.85 -6.68 -6.18
CA ILE A 59 -16.84 -6.65 -5.09
C ILE A 59 -17.87 -5.53 -5.27
N PHE A 60 -17.46 -4.36 -5.80
CA PHE A 60 -18.37 -3.25 -6.08
C PHE A 60 -19.25 -3.50 -7.31
N GLU A 61 -18.82 -4.37 -8.23
CA GLU A 61 -19.66 -4.89 -9.32
C GLU A 61 -20.61 -6.02 -8.88
N GLY A 62 -20.64 -6.37 -7.59
CA GLY A 62 -21.45 -7.48 -7.07
C GLY A 62 -20.90 -8.87 -7.40
N LYS A 63 -19.64 -8.97 -7.81
CA LYS A 63 -18.93 -10.24 -8.07
C LYS A 63 -18.17 -10.67 -6.82
N ARG A 64 -18.01 -11.98 -6.64
CA ARG A 64 -17.11 -12.52 -5.63
C ARG A 64 -15.65 -12.32 -6.09
N PRO A 65 -14.76 -11.74 -5.26
CA PRO A 65 -13.35 -11.64 -5.60
C PRO A 65 -12.71 -13.00 -5.90
N GLU A 66 -11.78 -13.01 -6.85
CA GLU A 66 -10.95 -14.18 -7.15
C GLU A 66 -10.01 -14.53 -6.00
N ASN A 67 -9.51 -15.77 -6.00
CA ASN A 67 -8.41 -16.12 -5.11
C ASN A 67 -7.18 -15.24 -5.39
N PRO A 68 -6.35 -14.95 -4.37
CA PRO A 68 -5.09 -14.25 -4.59
C PRO A 68 -4.17 -15.03 -5.55
N PRO A 69 -3.32 -14.31 -6.32
CA PRO A 69 -2.38 -14.93 -7.25
C PRO A 69 -1.38 -15.86 -6.54
N ASN A 70 -1.01 -16.96 -7.19
CA ASN A 70 0.09 -17.83 -6.73
C ASN A 70 1.45 -17.11 -6.86
N LEU A 71 2.52 -17.72 -6.33
CA LEU A 71 3.83 -17.08 -6.32
C LEU A 71 4.34 -16.72 -7.71
N GLY A 72 4.10 -17.57 -8.73
CA GLY A 72 4.49 -17.28 -10.12
C GLY A 72 3.78 -16.04 -10.68
N GLN A 73 2.47 -15.94 -10.45
CA GLN A 73 1.69 -14.75 -10.84
C GLN A 73 2.13 -13.51 -10.05
N VAL A 74 2.43 -13.65 -8.75
CA VAL A 74 3.00 -12.56 -7.93
C VAL A 74 4.33 -12.07 -8.50
N MET A 75 5.21 -12.98 -8.94
CA MET A 75 6.47 -12.63 -9.58
C MET A 75 6.25 -11.88 -10.90
N ALA A 76 5.31 -12.31 -11.73
CA ALA A 76 4.95 -11.61 -12.97
C ALA A 76 4.43 -10.19 -12.71
N ILE A 77 3.56 -10.02 -11.71
CA ILE A 77 3.04 -8.72 -11.28
C ILE A 77 4.16 -7.81 -10.77
N MET A 78 5.08 -8.36 -9.96
CA MET A 78 6.22 -7.64 -9.42
C MET A 78 7.19 -7.20 -10.53
N LEU A 79 7.49 -8.09 -11.49
CA LEU A 79 8.33 -7.79 -12.65
C LEU A 79 7.72 -6.67 -13.50
N ARG A 80 6.41 -6.75 -13.77
CA ARG A 80 5.69 -5.70 -14.50
C ARG A 80 5.76 -4.35 -13.78
N HIS A 81 5.63 -4.33 -12.45
CA HIS A 81 5.78 -3.11 -11.67
C HIS A 81 7.20 -2.53 -11.80
N ALA A 82 8.24 -3.36 -11.73
CA ALA A 82 9.61 -2.91 -11.90
C ALA A 82 9.88 -2.34 -13.31
N GLU A 83 9.35 -2.99 -14.35
CA GLU A 83 9.45 -2.51 -15.74
C GLU A 83 8.74 -1.17 -15.94
N LEU A 84 7.55 -0.98 -15.37
CA LEU A 84 6.84 0.30 -15.41
C LEU A 84 7.64 1.40 -14.71
N LEU A 85 8.23 1.11 -13.54
CA LEU A 85 9.07 2.05 -12.83
C LEU A 85 10.34 2.40 -13.63
N ALA A 86 10.94 1.40 -14.28
CA ALA A 86 12.11 1.59 -15.15
C ALA A 86 11.78 2.45 -16.38
N SER A 87 10.57 2.32 -16.95
CA SER A 87 10.14 3.15 -18.06
C SER A 87 10.02 4.64 -17.70
N TRP A 88 9.76 4.95 -16.42
CA TRP A 88 9.62 6.32 -15.94
C TRP A 88 10.95 6.91 -15.44
N PHE A 89 11.70 6.19 -14.61
CA PHE A 89 12.89 6.73 -13.93
C PHE A 89 14.23 6.24 -14.51
N GLY A 90 14.19 5.39 -15.54
CA GLY A 90 15.35 4.64 -16.01
C GLY A 90 15.67 3.44 -15.11
N GLU A 91 16.20 2.39 -15.73
CA GLU A 91 16.39 1.08 -15.07
C GLU A 91 17.21 1.16 -13.78
N ARG A 92 18.36 1.84 -13.80
CA ARG A 92 19.27 1.89 -12.65
C ARG A 92 18.60 2.48 -11.40
N MET A 93 17.84 3.58 -11.56
CA MET A 93 17.14 4.23 -10.44
C MET A 93 15.93 3.41 -10.00
N ALA A 94 15.17 2.89 -10.97
CA ALA A 94 14.01 2.04 -10.71
C ALA A 94 14.41 0.80 -9.90
N VAL A 95 15.40 0.03 -10.35
CA VAL A 95 15.82 -1.20 -9.67
C VAL A 95 16.29 -0.93 -8.24
N ARG A 96 17.11 0.11 -8.02
CA ARG A 96 17.60 0.47 -6.67
C ARG A 96 16.46 0.84 -5.73
N SER A 97 15.51 1.66 -6.17
CA SER A 97 14.34 2.05 -5.38
C SER A 97 13.32 0.92 -5.24
N PHE A 98 13.30 -0.02 -6.18
CA PHE A 98 12.38 -1.15 -6.19
C PHE A 98 12.76 -2.25 -5.20
N ARG A 99 14.04 -2.37 -4.82
CA ARG A 99 14.52 -3.37 -3.84
C ARG A 99 13.60 -3.45 -2.61
N LYS A 100 13.21 -2.33 -1.99
CA LYS A 100 12.30 -2.34 -0.82
C LYS A 100 10.93 -2.98 -1.10
N HIS A 101 10.38 -2.79 -2.30
CA HIS A 101 9.07 -3.29 -2.72
C HIS A 101 9.06 -4.81 -2.86
N THR A 102 10.16 -5.42 -3.31
CA THR A 102 10.28 -6.89 -3.46
C THR A 102 9.97 -7.66 -2.16
N THR A 103 10.30 -7.03 -1.02
CA THR A 103 10.08 -7.61 0.30
C THR A 103 8.59 -7.69 0.67
N TRP A 104 7.76 -6.83 0.08
CA TRP A 104 6.33 -6.77 0.32
C TRP A 104 5.58 -7.87 -0.44
N TYR A 105 5.97 -8.13 -1.69
CA TYR A 105 5.37 -9.15 -2.55
C TYR A 105 5.59 -10.57 -2.02
N THR A 106 6.78 -10.85 -1.49
CA THR A 106 7.15 -12.20 -1.03
C THR A 106 6.77 -12.50 0.43
N LYS A 107 6.17 -11.53 1.14
CA LYS A 107 5.90 -11.66 2.57
C LYS A 107 4.92 -12.81 2.85
N GLY A 108 5.33 -13.73 3.72
CA GLY A 108 4.54 -14.89 4.17
C GLY A 108 4.75 -16.16 3.34
N PHE A 109 5.30 -16.07 2.13
CA PHE A 109 5.66 -17.26 1.34
C PHE A 109 6.80 -18.05 2.00
N ARG A 110 6.80 -19.36 1.80
CA ARG A 110 7.90 -20.27 2.14
C ARG A 110 9.15 -19.84 1.39
N GLY A 111 10.28 -19.78 2.09
CA GLY A 111 11.55 -19.33 1.52
C GLY A 111 11.68 -17.80 1.31
N SER A 112 10.70 -17.00 1.79
CA SER A 112 10.71 -15.54 1.61
C SER A 112 11.95 -14.84 2.17
N ALA A 113 12.59 -15.36 3.22
CA ALA A 113 13.84 -14.80 3.76
C ALA A 113 15.00 -14.91 2.76
N ALA A 114 15.18 -16.07 2.12
CA ALA A 114 16.20 -16.28 1.11
C ALA A 114 15.94 -15.43 -0.14
N LEU A 115 14.69 -15.39 -0.61
CA LEU A 115 14.28 -14.54 -1.74
C LEU A 115 14.55 -13.07 -1.47
N ARG A 116 14.23 -12.58 -0.27
CA ARG A 116 14.53 -11.20 0.14
C ARG A 116 16.02 -10.90 0.05
N GLY A 117 16.87 -11.81 0.53
CA GLY A 117 18.32 -11.67 0.45
C GLY A 117 18.82 -11.53 -1.00
N SER A 118 18.26 -12.33 -1.91
CA SER A 118 18.56 -12.23 -3.35
C SER A 118 18.07 -10.92 -3.95
N PHE A 119 16.83 -10.50 -3.64
CA PHE A 119 16.26 -9.27 -4.19
C PHE A 119 16.93 -7.99 -3.68
N MET A 120 17.54 -7.98 -2.50
CA MET A 120 18.32 -6.81 -2.05
C MET A 120 19.58 -6.55 -2.90
N LYS A 121 20.02 -7.54 -3.68
CA LYS A 121 21.27 -7.49 -4.45
C LYS A 121 21.07 -7.28 -5.95
N ILE A 122 19.83 -7.17 -6.44
CA ILE A 122 19.55 -6.99 -7.87
C ILE A 122 20.11 -5.65 -8.38
N GLU A 123 20.69 -5.64 -9.57
CA GLU A 123 21.23 -4.43 -10.21
C GLU A 123 20.53 -4.10 -11.53
N SER A 124 19.79 -5.07 -12.08
CA SER A 124 19.01 -4.96 -13.31
C SER A 124 17.60 -5.57 -13.19
N ILE A 125 16.73 -5.27 -14.14
CA ILE A 125 15.46 -5.98 -14.33
C ILE A 125 15.71 -7.45 -14.70
N GLU A 126 16.81 -7.74 -15.39
CA GLU A 126 17.20 -9.11 -15.72
C GLU A 126 17.53 -9.94 -14.49
N ASP A 127 18.18 -9.36 -13.47
CA ASP A 127 18.37 -10.04 -12.18
C ASP A 127 17.05 -10.39 -11.51
N LEU A 128 16.10 -9.45 -11.53
CA LEU A 128 14.76 -9.67 -11.01
C LEU A 128 14.07 -10.82 -11.74
N ARG A 129 14.13 -10.84 -13.07
CA ARG A 129 13.57 -11.89 -13.93
C ARG A 129 14.20 -13.26 -13.65
N ARG A 130 15.52 -13.32 -13.52
CA ARG A 130 16.27 -14.55 -13.20
C ARG A 130 15.93 -15.10 -11.83
N ILE A 131 15.77 -14.25 -10.81
CA ILE A 131 15.33 -14.73 -9.48
C ILE A 131 13.88 -15.18 -9.54
N ALA A 132 13.01 -14.45 -10.23
CA ALA A 132 11.60 -14.77 -10.40
C ALA A 132 11.37 -16.13 -11.09
N SER A 133 12.18 -16.49 -12.08
CA SER A 133 12.06 -17.79 -12.78
C SER A 133 12.54 -18.99 -11.94
N GLY A 134 13.34 -18.75 -10.90
CA GLY A 134 13.87 -19.80 -10.02
C GLY A 134 12.96 -20.18 -8.85
N VAL A 135 11.75 -19.60 -8.74
CA VAL A 135 10.85 -19.88 -7.61
C VAL A 135 9.90 -21.04 -7.91
N ASP A 136 9.40 -21.67 -6.84
CA ASP A 136 8.25 -22.58 -6.89
C ASP A 136 6.97 -21.78 -7.19
N GLY A 137 6.65 -21.62 -8.48
CA GLY A 137 5.57 -20.75 -8.97
C GLY A 137 4.17 -21.19 -8.56
N ASP A 138 3.97 -22.48 -8.30
CA ASP A 138 2.67 -23.06 -7.93
C ASP A 138 2.31 -22.85 -6.45
N GLN A 139 3.24 -22.30 -5.67
CA GLN A 139 3.00 -22.00 -4.28
C GLN A 139 1.81 -21.04 -4.13
N VAL A 140 0.76 -21.53 -3.48
CA VAL A 140 -0.47 -20.77 -3.22
C VAL A 140 -0.16 -19.60 -2.29
N PHE A 141 -0.86 -18.48 -2.50
CA PHE A 141 -0.75 -17.33 -1.61
C PHE A 141 -1.11 -17.73 -0.17
N PRO A 142 -0.23 -17.51 0.81
CA PRO A 142 -0.48 -17.95 2.18
C PRO A 142 -1.61 -17.11 2.82
N PRO A 143 -2.68 -17.73 3.33
CA PRO A 143 -3.78 -17.00 3.98
C PRO A 143 -3.29 -16.12 5.14
N SER A 144 -2.26 -16.57 5.87
CA SER A 144 -1.62 -15.82 6.95
C SER A 144 -1.00 -14.49 6.49
N ALA A 145 -0.76 -14.29 5.19
CA ALA A 145 -0.18 -13.07 4.63
C ALA A 145 -1.21 -12.03 4.17
N MET A 146 -2.51 -12.34 4.24
CA MET A 146 -3.57 -11.43 3.82
C MET A 146 -3.56 -10.14 4.63
N ARG A 147 -3.51 -10.26 5.96
CA ARG A 147 -3.64 -9.12 6.88
C ARG A 147 -2.32 -8.73 7.53
N VAL A 148 -1.20 -9.05 6.87
CA VAL A 148 0.13 -8.74 7.41
C VAL A 148 0.53 -7.31 7.02
N PRO A 149 0.85 -6.45 8.00
CA PRO A 149 1.33 -5.10 7.73
C PRO A 149 2.62 -5.11 6.92
N ARG A 150 2.69 -4.24 5.92
CA ARG A 150 3.86 -3.99 5.08
C ARG A 150 4.20 -2.51 5.15
N GLY A 151 5.46 -2.16 4.92
CA GLY A 151 5.96 -0.79 5.09
C GLY A 151 6.39 -0.47 6.53
N LYS A 152 6.39 0.82 6.88
CA LYS A 152 6.82 1.35 8.18
C LYS A 152 5.94 0.74 9.29
N SER A 153 6.59 0.13 10.27
CA SER A 153 5.96 -0.51 11.43
C SER A 153 6.21 0.23 12.75
N SER A 154 6.97 1.33 12.72
CA SER A 154 7.21 2.15 13.90
C SER A 154 5.90 2.75 14.41
N GLY A 155 5.80 2.92 15.73
CA GLY A 155 4.60 3.38 16.43
C GLY A 155 4.11 4.77 15.99
N THR A 156 3.00 5.19 16.60
CA THR A 156 2.37 6.50 16.39
C THR A 156 3.43 7.59 16.50
N GLN A 157 3.68 8.28 15.38
CA GLN A 157 4.51 9.47 15.39
C GLN A 157 3.68 10.56 16.07
N GLN A 158 4.23 11.16 17.12
CA GLN A 158 3.65 12.38 17.70
C GLN A 158 3.78 13.47 16.64
N VAL A 159 2.64 13.92 16.12
CA VAL A 159 2.59 15.09 15.24
C VAL A 159 2.48 16.29 16.16
N ALA A 160 3.51 17.13 16.16
CA ALA A 160 3.45 18.43 16.81
C ALA A 160 2.78 19.40 15.83
N LEU A 161 1.75 20.10 16.30
CA LEU A 161 1.26 21.27 15.59
C LEU A 161 2.24 22.43 15.87
N PRO A 162 2.45 23.34 14.91
CA PRO A 162 3.16 24.58 15.19
C PRO A 162 2.53 25.33 16.37
N ASP A 163 3.34 26.06 17.13
CA ASP A 163 2.84 26.92 18.20
C ASP A 163 1.80 27.92 17.64
N GLY A 164 0.66 28.04 18.32
CA GLY A 164 -0.44 28.93 17.90
C GLY A 164 -1.41 28.36 16.86
N TYR A 165 -1.15 27.18 16.28
CA TYR A 165 -2.00 26.63 15.20
C TYR A 165 -3.48 26.42 15.61
N LEU A 166 -3.75 26.12 16.88
CA LEU A 166 -5.12 25.95 17.37
C LEU A 166 -5.78 27.26 17.83
N ASP A 167 -5.02 28.34 17.91
CA ASP A 167 -5.51 29.63 18.38
C ASP A 167 -6.27 30.37 17.26
N ASP A 168 -5.91 30.14 16.00
CA ASP A 168 -6.64 30.61 14.82
C ASP A 168 -6.64 29.54 13.71
N LEU A 169 -7.74 28.80 13.61
CA LEU A 169 -7.92 27.74 12.60
C LEU A 169 -8.14 28.28 11.19
N GLU A 170 -8.39 29.59 11.05
CA GLU A 170 -8.59 30.25 9.76
C GLU A 170 -7.39 31.13 9.36
N ASP A 171 -6.29 31.12 10.12
CA ASP A 171 -5.05 31.77 9.73
C ASP A 171 -4.46 31.10 8.49
N ASP A 172 -4.54 31.82 7.36
CA ASP A 172 -4.03 31.40 6.06
C ASP A 172 -2.55 31.79 5.85
N THR A 173 -1.89 32.32 6.89
CA THR A 173 -0.47 32.67 6.84
C THR A 173 0.35 31.41 6.54
N PRO A 174 1.02 31.33 5.37
CA PRO A 174 1.80 30.15 5.04
C PRO A 174 2.94 30.00 6.05
N PRO A 175 3.30 28.74 6.40
CA PRO A 175 4.46 28.48 7.25
C PRO A 175 5.70 29.21 6.70
N GLY A 176 6.47 29.85 7.58
CA GLY A 176 7.72 30.52 7.18
C GLY A 176 8.73 29.54 6.55
N ALA A 177 9.77 30.06 5.90
CA ALA A 177 10.76 29.24 5.17
C ALA A 177 11.44 28.15 6.04
N GLU A 178 11.42 28.29 7.35
CA GLU A 178 11.95 27.30 8.32
C GLU A 178 11.12 26.01 8.37
N ALA A 179 9.86 26.05 7.95
CA ALA A 179 8.98 24.88 7.89
C ALA A 179 9.25 23.95 6.69
N GLU A 180 10.04 24.40 5.71
CA GLU A 180 10.49 23.57 4.57
C GLU A 180 11.72 22.70 4.89
N ASP A 181 12.16 22.63 6.15
CA ASP A 181 13.27 21.76 6.54
C ASP A 181 12.94 20.29 6.25
N ALA A 182 13.74 19.70 5.34
CA ALA A 182 13.63 18.33 4.83
C ALA A 182 13.74 17.22 5.91
N THR A 183 14.00 17.59 7.16
CA THR A 183 13.97 16.69 8.32
C THR A 183 12.59 16.53 8.96
N SER A 184 11.64 17.42 8.68
CA SER A 184 10.24 17.26 9.09
C SER A 184 9.53 16.37 8.07
N GLY A 185 9.40 15.08 8.40
CA GLY A 185 8.89 14.07 7.47
C GLY A 185 7.53 14.40 6.87
N GLY A 186 7.54 14.91 5.64
CA GLY A 186 6.52 14.75 4.59
C GLY A 186 7.02 13.79 3.53
#